data_AF-U7NHQ2-F1
#
_entry.id   AF-U7NHQ2-F1
#
_cell.length_a   1.000
_cell.length_b   1.000
_cell.length_c   1.000
_cell.angle_alpha   90.00
_cell.angle_beta   90.00
_cell.angle_gamma   90.00
#
_symmetry.space_group_name_H-M   'P 1'
#
loop_
_entity.id
_entity.type
_entity.pdbx_description
1 polymer ?
#
loop_
_entity_poly.entity_id
_entity_poly.type
_entity_poly.pdbx_seq_one_letter_code
_entity_poly.pdbx_strand_id
1 'polypeptide(L)'
;AGFTESGAPFTLGAARFLFDGFLDYSTAESDHKSELNFTPQLKLDIGHFSGNPGVLYAGIEYAYWRNKFGLSDEVMDTESSVSALVKFHF
;
A
#
# COMPACT_ATOMS: atom_id res chain seq x y z
N ALA A 1 14.78 -11.15 -4.22
CA ALA A 1 13.45 -10.52 -4.06
C ALA A 1 13.04 -10.54 -2.59
N GLY A 2 12.30 -9.54 -2.13
CA GLY A 2 11.80 -9.46 -0.75
C GLY A 2 10.41 -8.83 -0.70
N PHE A 3 9.53 -9.43 0.10
CA PHE A 3 8.18 -8.96 0.38
C PHE A 3 8.07 -8.54 1.84
N THR A 4 7.50 -7.37 2.10
CA THR A 4 7.22 -6.92 3.47
C THR A 4 5.86 -6.26 3.52
N GLU A 5 5.00 -6.74 4.42
CA GLU A 5 3.76 -6.09 4.83
C GLU A 5 3.94 -5.61 6.27
N SER A 6 3.62 -4.36 6.55
CA SER A 6 3.76 -3.80 7.90
C SER A 6 2.56 -2.92 8.22
N GLY A 7 2.04 -3.01 9.45
CA GLY A 7 0.95 -2.17 9.94
C GLY A 7 1.35 -1.47 11.24
N ALA A 8 1.22 -0.14 11.25
CA ALA A 8 1.52 0.72 12.38
C ALA A 8 0.25 1.51 12.77
N PRO A 9 -0.45 1.12 13.85
CA PRO A 9 -1.55 1.90 14.37
C PRO A 9 -1.03 3.16 15.08
N PHE A 10 -1.71 4.29 14.91
CA PHE A 10 -1.43 5.53 15.63
C PHE A 10 -2.71 6.32 15.90
N THR A 11 -2.64 7.29 16.80
CA THR A 11 -3.78 8.16 17.14
C THR A 11 -3.44 9.62 16.94
N LEU A 12 -4.44 10.38 16.49
CA LEU A 12 -4.37 11.84 16.43
C LEU A 12 -5.67 12.41 17.00
N GLY A 13 -5.60 12.96 18.21
CA GLY A 13 -6.80 13.36 18.96
C GLY A 13 -7.71 12.16 19.26
N ALA A 14 -8.99 12.29 18.93
CA ALA A 14 -9.97 11.21 19.07
C ALA A 14 -9.97 10.21 17.90
N ALA A 15 -9.21 10.46 16.83
CA ALA A 15 -9.18 9.60 15.66
C ALA A 15 -8.10 8.52 15.77
N ARG A 16 -8.43 7.30 15.31
CA ARG A 16 -7.50 6.17 15.23
C ARG A 16 -7.17 5.89 13.77
N PHE A 17 -5.89 5.79 13.49
CA PHE A 17 -5.37 5.54 12.15
C PHE A 17 -4.59 4.24 12.11
N LEU A 18 -4.55 3.63 10.93
CA LEU A 18 -3.70 2.52 10.58
C LEU A 18 -2.92 2.91 9.34
N PHE A 19 -1.61 3.03 9.48
CA PHE A 19 -0.70 3.11 8.33
C PHE A 19 -0.20 1.71 8.03
N ASP A 20 -0.48 1.21 6.85
CA ASP A 20 0.03 -0.09 6.40
C ASP A 20 0.38 -0.07 4.92
N GLY A 21 0.58 -1.23 4.33
CA GLY A 21 0.94 -1.37 2.93
C GLY A 21 1.95 -2.48 2.74
N PHE A 22 2.29 -2.73 1.49
CA PHE A 22 3.31 -3.69 1.15
C PHE A 22 4.40 -3.10 0.26
N LEU A 23 5.59 -3.67 0.39
CA LEU A 23 6.72 -3.40 -0.49
C LEU A 23 7.21 -4.74 -1.00
N ASP A 24 7.18 -4.91 -2.31
CA ASP A 24 7.76 -6.02 -3.03
C ASP A 24 8.85 -5.49 -3.96
N TYR A 25 10.04 -6.05 -3.87
CA TYR A 25 11.16 -5.65 -4.73
C TYR A 25 11.92 -6.86 -5.24
N SER A 26 12.37 -6.78 -6.48
CA SER A 26 13.31 -7.70 -7.10
C SER A 26 14.57 -6.98 -7.57
N THR A 27 15.72 -7.60 -7.37
CA THR A 27 17.02 -7.09 -7.83
C THR A 27 17.22 -7.45 -9.30
N ALA A 28 17.97 -6.61 -10.03
CA ALA A 28 18.29 -6.90 -11.42
C ALA A 28 19.22 -8.12 -11.52
N GLU A 29 18.96 -9.01 -12.47
CA GLU A 29 19.84 -10.11 -12.86
C GLU A 29 20.17 -9.98 -14.35
N SER A 30 21.07 -10.83 -14.86
CA SER A 30 21.56 -10.77 -16.25
C SER A 30 20.48 -10.83 -17.35
N ASP A 31 19.26 -11.26 -17.01
CA ASP A 31 18.12 -11.41 -17.92
C ASP A 31 16.90 -10.53 -17.57
N HIS A 32 16.92 -9.75 -16.48
CA HIS A 32 15.81 -8.85 -16.12
C HIS A 32 16.21 -7.62 -15.28
N LYS A 33 15.48 -6.51 -15.46
CA LYS A 33 15.66 -5.27 -14.69
C LYS A 33 15.03 -5.41 -13.28
N SER A 34 15.52 -4.61 -12.34
CA SER A 34 14.98 -4.54 -10.97
C SER A 34 13.55 -4.01 -10.98
N GLU A 35 12.64 -4.70 -10.28
CA GLU A 35 11.24 -4.31 -10.11
C GLU A 35 11.00 -3.81 -8.69
N LEU A 36 10.12 -2.81 -8.56
CA LEU A 36 9.66 -2.31 -7.25
C LEU A 36 8.16 -2.06 -7.32
N ASN A 37 7.44 -2.65 -6.38
CA ASN A 37 6.04 -2.39 -6.11
C ASN A 37 5.89 -1.92 -4.67
N PHE A 38 5.43 -0.69 -4.49
CA PHE A 38 5.27 -0.04 -3.20
C PHE A 38 3.85 0.52 -3.07
N THR A 39 3.09 0.03 -2.10
CA THR A 39 1.66 0.31 -1.95
C THR A 39 1.30 0.76 -0.53
N PRO A 40 1.81 1.91 -0.06
CA PRO A 40 1.41 2.45 1.23
C PRO A 40 -0.09 2.76 1.26
N GLN A 41 -0.72 2.44 2.38
CA GLN A 41 -2.10 2.79 2.68
C GLN A 41 -2.18 3.56 4.00
N LEU A 42 -3.07 4.55 4.03
CA LEU A 42 -3.45 5.27 5.23
C LEU A 42 -4.94 5.10 5.45
N LYS A 43 -5.31 4.54 6.59
CA LYS A 43 -6.69 4.23 6.97
C LYS A 43 -7.10 4.95 8.24
N LEU A 44 -8.32 5.46 8.27
CA LEU A 44 -9.05 5.92 9.45
C LEU A 44 -10.01 4.81 9.90
N ASP A 45 -9.96 4.46 11.18
CA ASP A 45 -10.96 3.58 11.82
C ASP A 45 -12.25 4.37 12.05
N ILE A 46 -13.16 4.30 11.07
CA ILE A 46 -14.49 4.93 11.18
C ILE A 46 -15.35 4.19 12.21
N GLY A 47 -15.14 2.87 12.34
CA GLY A 47 -15.80 2.05 13.35
C GLY A 47 -15.55 2.54 14.77
N HIS A 48 -14.41 3.19 15.03
CA HIS A 48 -14.11 3.80 16.32
C HIS A 48 -15.18 4.82 16.76
N PHE A 49 -15.70 5.63 15.84
CA PHE A 49 -16.70 6.67 16.15
C PHE A 49 -18.11 6.10 16.41
N SER A 50 -18.38 4.88 15.96
CA SER A 50 -19.64 4.17 16.18
C SER A 50 -19.55 3.12 17.29
N GLY A 51 -18.47 3.11 18.07
CA GLY A 51 -18.25 2.17 19.17
C GLY A 51 -17.80 0.77 18.75
N ASN A 52 -17.45 0.58 17.48
CA ASN A 52 -17.01 -0.69 16.90
C ASN A 52 -15.60 -0.54 16.29
N PRO A 53 -14.56 -0.25 17.11
CA PRO A 53 -13.21 -0.03 16.60
C PRO A 53 -12.70 -1.26 15.84
N GLY A 54 -12.08 -1.02 14.71
CA GLY A 54 -11.46 -2.06 13.87
C GLY A 54 -12.40 -2.81 12.93
N VAL A 55 -13.69 -2.49 12.94
CA VAL A 55 -14.71 -3.11 12.08
C VAL A 55 -14.81 -2.43 10.72
N LEU A 56 -14.68 -1.10 10.66
CA LEU A 56 -14.81 -0.34 9.43
C LEU A 56 -13.68 0.69 9.32
N TYR A 57 -12.95 0.61 8.21
CA TYR A 57 -11.92 1.57 7.84
C TYR A 57 -12.27 2.24 6.52
N ALA A 58 -11.94 3.52 6.39
CA ALA A 58 -11.80 4.17 5.09
C ALA A 58 -10.41 4.76 4.97
N GLY A 59 -9.86 4.78 3.77
CA GLY A 59 -8.49 5.22 3.56
C GLY A 59 -8.16 5.57 2.14
N ILE A 60 -6.89 5.90 1.96
CA ILE A 60 -6.27 6.07 0.66
C ILE A 60 -5.14 5.04 0.51
N GLU A 61 -4.91 4.61 -0.71
CA GLU A 61 -3.76 3.79 -1.10
C GLU A 61 -3.05 4.49 -2.26
N TYR A 62 -1.72 4.46 -2.23
CA TYR A 62 -0.90 4.91 -3.34
C TYR A 62 -0.11 3.72 -3.87
N ALA A 63 -0.46 3.24 -5.05
CA ALA A 63 0.25 2.16 -5.71
C ALA A 63 1.34 2.73 -6.60
N TYR A 64 2.60 2.42 -6.32
CA TYR A 64 3.76 2.83 -7.08
C TYR A 64 4.49 1.61 -7.63
N TRP A 65 4.65 1.57 -8.95
CA TRP A 65 5.33 0.50 -9.66
C TRP A 65 6.48 1.09 -10.47
N ARG A 66 7.65 0.48 -10.36
CA ARG A 66 8.81 0.78 -11.20
C ARG A 66 9.22 -0.48 -11.96
N ASN A 67 9.40 -0.36 -13.28
CA ASN A 67 9.69 -1.47 -14.19
C ASN A 67 8.68 -2.62 -14.12
N LYS A 68 7.39 -2.30 -14.21
CA LYS A 68 6.32 -3.30 -14.24
C LYS A 68 6.59 -4.26 -15.41
N PHE A 69 6.87 -5.54 -15.14
CA PHE A 69 7.11 -6.65 -16.08
C PHE A 69 8.54 -6.92 -16.54
N GLY A 70 9.58 -6.20 -16.09
CA GLY A 70 10.98 -6.52 -16.39
C GLY A 70 11.36 -6.46 -17.89
N LEU A 71 10.46 -5.95 -18.74
CA LEU A 71 10.63 -5.82 -20.19
C LEU A 71 11.34 -4.51 -20.53
N SER A 72 12.28 -4.59 -21.47
CA SER A 72 13.15 -3.51 -21.96
C SER A 72 12.48 -2.14 -22.10
N ASP A 73 13.11 -1.13 -21.48
CA ASP A 73 13.15 0.36 -21.60
C ASP A 73 12.09 1.18 -22.39
N GLU A 74 11.13 0.59 -23.10
CA GLU A 74 10.26 1.32 -24.04
C GLU A 74 8.77 1.27 -23.68
N VAL A 75 8.34 0.44 -22.72
CA VAL A 75 6.90 0.22 -22.54
C VAL A 75 6.32 0.82 -21.26
N MET A 76 6.93 0.81 -20.07
CA MET A 76 6.38 1.51 -18.87
C MET A 76 7.44 1.63 -17.75
N ASP A 77 8.23 2.70 -17.74
CA ASP A 77 9.35 2.91 -16.80
C ASP A 77 8.87 3.14 -15.34
N THR A 78 7.76 3.86 -15.15
CA THR A 78 7.16 4.11 -13.82
C THR A 78 5.65 4.35 -13.95
N GLU A 79 4.86 3.63 -13.14
CA GLU A 79 3.41 3.80 -13.05
C GLU A 79 3.04 4.12 -11.60
N SER A 80 2.10 5.05 -11.41
CA SER A 80 1.55 5.31 -10.09
C SER A 80 0.05 5.56 -10.15
N SER A 81 -0.66 5.15 -9.10
CA SER A 81 -2.10 5.35 -8.96
C SER A 81 -2.45 5.69 -7.51
N VAL A 82 -3.42 6.59 -7.34
CA VAL A 82 -4.02 6.88 -6.04
C VAL A 82 -5.44 6.35 -6.04
N SER A 83 -5.76 5.55 -5.03
CA SER A 83 -7.08 4.94 -4.85
C SER A 83 -7.66 5.32 -3.51
N ALA A 84 -8.99 5.42 -3.44
CA ALA A 84 -9.72 5.42 -2.17
C ALA A 84 -10.15 3.98 -1.86
N LEU A 85 -10.18 3.62 -0.58
CA LEU A 85 -10.56 2.28 -0.13
C LEU A 85 -11.50 2.33 1.07
N VAL A 86 -12.37 1.33 1.14
CA VAL A 86 -13.20 1.02 2.30
C VAL A 86 -12.96 -0.44 2.65
N LYS A 87 -12.61 -0.71 3.91
CA LYS A 87 -12.34 -2.05 4.42
C LYS A 87 -13.30 -2.35 5.57
N PHE A 88 -14.04 -3.45 5.43
CA PHE A 88 -14.95 -3.95 6.45
C PHE A 88 -14.45 -5.32 6.96
N HIS A 89 -14.34 -5.48 8.27
CA HIS A 89 -14.03 -6.76 8.92
C HIS A 89 -15.28 -7.29 9.65
N PHE A 90 -15.59 -8.57 9.47
CA PHE A 90 -16.68 -9.29 10.12
C PHE A 90 -16.14 -10.38 11.06
#